data_AF-A0A380NC56-F1
#
_entry.id   AF-A0A380NC56-F1
#
_cell.length_a   1.000
_cell.length_b   1.000
_cell.length_c   1.000
_cell.angle_alpha   90.00
_cell.angle_beta   90.00
_cell.angle_gamma   90.00
#
_symmetry.space_group_name_H-M   'P 1'
#
loop_
_entity.id
_entity.type
_entity.pdbx_description
1 polymer ?
#
loop_
_entity_poly.entity_id
_entity_poly.type
_entity_poly.pdbx_seq_one_letter_code
_entity_poly.pdbx_strand_id
1 'polypeptide(L)'
;MDFKSSDTITGPRSEDVLPDTATAAVKIVIVGGFGVGKTTMVGSVSEIRPLTTEETMTQAGVGVDDNRGVESKTATTVAMDFGRISITDQLVLYLFGTPGQERFWFLWNGLFEGALGAVVLVDTRRLEVSFDVIGRLEERGVPFVVAINSFPEAPRHNLDDLRRALDLPEYVPLFDCDARYRESSRDALMTLMRHLHEMTPAHA
;
A
#
# COMPACT_ATOMS: atom_id res chain seq x y z
N MET A 1 -12.51 -43.56 -21.13
CA MET A 1 -11.31 -42.74 -20.82
C MET A 1 -11.70 -41.92 -19.62
N ASP A 2 -11.20 -42.32 -18.46
CA ASP A 2 -11.63 -41.79 -17.16
C ASP A 2 -10.73 -40.61 -16.79
N PHE A 3 -11.29 -39.40 -16.81
CA PHE A 3 -10.60 -38.22 -16.31
C PHE A 3 -10.76 -38.15 -14.79
N LYS A 4 -9.83 -38.79 -14.05
CA LYS A 4 -9.61 -38.55 -12.63
C LYS A 4 -8.33 -37.72 -12.46
N SER A 5 -8.48 -36.46 -12.13
CA SER A 5 -7.77 -35.84 -11.00
C SER A 5 -8.45 -34.51 -10.71
N SER A 6 -9.26 -34.50 -9.66
CA SER A 6 -9.80 -33.30 -9.05
C SER A 6 -8.67 -32.66 -8.27
N ASP A 7 -8.00 -31.66 -8.84
CA ASP A 7 -7.18 -30.75 -8.05
C ASP A 7 -8.11 -30.13 -7.02
N THR A 8 -7.97 -30.58 -5.78
CA THR A 8 -8.80 -30.10 -4.69
C THR A 8 -8.30 -28.70 -4.42
N ILE A 9 -9.00 -27.69 -4.93
CA ILE A 9 -8.75 -26.29 -4.58
C ILE A 9 -8.82 -26.25 -3.06
N THR A 10 -7.65 -26.14 -2.43
CA THR A 10 -7.55 -26.10 -0.98
C THR A 10 -8.20 -24.79 -0.58
N GLY A 11 -9.30 -24.86 0.18
CA GLY A 11 -9.99 -23.68 0.67
C GLY A 11 -9.08 -22.81 1.54
N PRO A 12 -9.50 -21.57 1.85
CA PRO A 12 -8.74 -20.68 2.73
C PRO A 12 -8.42 -21.38 4.05
N ARG A 13 -7.25 -21.10 4.63
CA ARG A 13 -6.90 -21.65 5.94
C ARG A 13 -7.90 -21.14 6.98
N SER A 14 -8.14 -21.91 8.03
CA SER A 14 -9.07 -21.53 9.09
C SER A 14 -8.73 -20.17 9.72
N GLU A 15 -7.45 -19.79 9.76
CA GLU A 15 -6.97 -18.48 10.23
C GLU A 15 -7.30 -17.32 9.27
N ASP A 16 -7.50 -17.61 7.98
CA ASP A 16 -7.84 -16.63 6.94
C ASP A 16 -9.35 -16.44 6.78
N VAL A 17 -10.17 -17.27 7.42
CA VAL A 17 -11.63 -17.15 7.41
C VAL A 17 -12.06 -16.00 8.32
N LEU A 18 -12.99 -15.17 7.84
CA LEU A 18 -13.60 -14.12 8.67
C LEU A 18 -14.57 -14.75 9.67
N PRO A 19 -14.63 -14.27 10.92
CA PRO A 19 -15.67 -14.71 11.84
C PRO A 19 -17.05 -14.28 11.30
N ASP A 20 -18.08 -15.10 11.54
CA ASP A 20 -19.47 -14.82 11.12
C ASP A 20 -20.02 -13.51 11.71
N THR A 21 -19.35 -12.96 12.72
CA THR A 21 -19.67 -11.69 13.38
C THR A 21 -19.17 -10.45 12.62
N ALA A 22 -18.30 -10.60 11.61
CA ALA A 22 -17.79 -9.49 10.82
C ALA A 22 -18.91 -8.83 10.01
N THR A 23 -19.19 -7.55 10.27
CA THR A 23 -20.32 -6.82 9.65
C THR A 23 -19.89 -5.54 8.94
N ALA A 24 -18.66 -5.06 9.17
CA ALA A 24 -18.10 -3.89 8.52
C ALA A 24 -16.66 -4.14 8.04
N ALA A 25 -16.32 -3.56 6.89
CA ALA A 25 -14.98 -3.59 6.34
C ALA A 25 -14.54 -2.20 5.89
N VAL A 26 -13.30 -1.85 6.21
CA VAL A 26 -12.64 -0.62 5.76
C VAL A 26 -11.52 -0.99 4.82
N LYS A 27 -11.35 -0.22 3.74
CA LYS A 27 -10.28 -0.39 2.76
C LYS A 27 -9.27 0.75 2.91
N ILE A 28 -8.01 0.43 3.13
CA ILE A 28 -6.87 1.36 3.06
C ILE A 28 -5.95 0.92 1.93
N VAL A 29 -5.39 1.89 1.23
CA VAL A 29 -4.42 1.63 0.17
C VAL A 29 -3.04 2.10 0.60
N ILE A 30 -2.03 1.25 0.41
CA ILE A 30 -0.63 1.57 0.61
C ILE A 30 -0.02 1.86 -0.76
N VAL A 31 0.46 3.09 -0.97
CA VAL A 31 0.94 3.57 -2.26
C VAL A 31 2.37 4.09 -2.18
N GLY A 32 2.98 4.30 -3.34
CA GLY A 32 4.35 4.81 -3.46
C GLY A 32 5.12 4.10 -4.57
N GLY A 33 6.33 4.58 -4.84
CA GLY A 33 7.18 4.09 -5.93
C GLY A 33 7.57 2.61 -5.83
N PHE A 34 8.11 2.07 -6.92
CA PHE A 34 8.67 0.72 -6.93
C PHE A 34 9.79 0.59 -5.88
N GLY A 35 9.79 -0.51 -5.11
CA GLY A 35 10.81 -0.77 -4.08
C GLY A 35 10.67 0.04 -2.79
N VAL A 36 9.69 0.94 -2.67
CA VAL A 36 9.52 1.83 -1.50
C VAL A 36 9.11 1.12 -0.19
N GLY A 37 8.75 -0.17 -0.24
CA GLY A 37 8.40 -0.95 0.95
C GLY A 37 6.91 -1.28 1.14
N LYS A 38 6.05 -1.12 0.12
CA LYS A 38 4.60 -1.43 0.19
C LYS A 38 4.31 -2.86 0.67
N THR A 39 4.89 -3.85 0.00
CA THR A 39 4.81 -5.28 0.38
C THR A 39 5.29 -5.52 1.81
N THR A 40 6.39 -4.87 2.19
CA THR A 40 6.96 -4.97 3.53
C THR A 40 6.02 -4.41 4.59
N MET A 41 5.43 -3.23 4.35
CA MET A 41 4.45 -2.62 5.25
C MET A 41 3.23 -3.54 5.40
N VAL A 42 2.60 -3.95 4.29
CA VAL A 42 1.42 -4.84 4.33
C VAL A 42 1.74 -6.13 5.09
N GLY A 43 2.87 -6.76 4.80
CA GLY A 43 3.30 -7.99 5.47
C GLY A 43 3.62 -7.84 6.96
N SER A 44 4.09 -6.67 7.39
CA SER A 44 4.41 -6.44 8.80
C SER A 44 3.18 -6.37 9.70
N VAL A 45 2.05 -5.88 9.16
CA VAL A 45 0.82 -5.64 9.95
C VAL A 45 -0.30 -6.63 9.69
N SER A 46 -0.31 -7.29 8.54
CA SER A 46 -1.35 -8.27 8.19
C SER A 46 -1.36 -9.49 9.14
N GLU A 47 -2.55 -9.94 9.51
CA GLU A 47 -2.81 -11.18 10.25
C GLU A 47 -2.83 -12.40 9.33
N ILE A 48 -3.28 -12.20 8.09
CA ILE A 48 -3.19 -13.22 7.05
C ILE A 48 -1.85 -13.12 6.36
N ARG A 49 -1.38 -14.22 5.78
CA ARG A 49 -0.24 -14.14 4.86
C ARG A 49 -0.63 -13.21 3.72
N PRO A 50 0.18 -12.19 3.41
CA PRO A 50 -0.15 -11.31 2.31
C PRO A 50 -0.31 -12.13 1.04
N LEU A 51 -1.46 -11.99 0.40
CA LEU A 51 -1.66 -12.57 -0.91
C LEU A 51 -0.98 -11.64 -1.90
N THR A 52 0.15 -12.09 -2.44
CA THR A 52 0.74 -11.50 -3.62
C THR A 52 0.02 -12.13 -4.81
N THR A 53 -0.89 -11.41 -5.45
CA THR A 53 -1.53 -11.93 -6.67
C THR A 53 -0.48 -11.92 -7.77
N GLU A 54 0.00 -13.07 -8.23
CA GLU A 54 0.96 -13.14 -9.33
C GLU A 54 0.24 -13.31 -10.67
N GLU A 55 -0.06 -12.22 -11.38
CA GLU A 55 -0.62 -12.33 -12.74
C GLU A 55 0.50 -12.41 -13.79
N THR A 56 0.55 -13.52 -14.52
CA THR A 56 1.46 -13.73 -15.66
C THR A 56 0.85 -13.05 -16.89
N MET A 57 1.20 -11.79 -17.16
CA MET A 57 0.77 -11.12 -18.39
C MET A 57 1.71 -11.43 -19.55
N THR A 58 1.13 -11.88 -20.66
CA THR A 58 1.78 -12.06 -21.96
C THR A 58 2.38 -10.75 -22.48
N GLN A 59 3.51 -10.85 -23.17
CA GLN A 59 4.34 -9.75 -23.67
C GLN A 59 3.55 -8.58 -24.29
N ALA A 60 3.42 -7.49 -23.53
CA ALA A 60 3.19 -6.15 -24.07
C ALA A 60 4.00 -5.16 -23.21
N GLY A 61 5.19 -4.79 -23.68
CA GLY A 61 6.06 -3.82 -22.99
C GLY A 61 7.48 -4.28 -22.73
N VAL A 62 8.11 -5.00 -23.67
CA VAL A 62 9.57 -5.11 -23.68
C VAL A 62 10.13 -3.77 -24.15
N GLY A 63 10.85 -3.05 -23.28
CA GLY A 63 11.84 -2.08 -23.74
C GLY A 63 11.72 -0.61 -23.31
N VAL A 64 11.07 -0.27 -22.20
CA VAL A 64 11.15 1.10 -21.65
C VAL A 64 11.26 1.03 -20.13
N ASP A 65 12.48 0.93 -19.60
CA ASP A 65 12.88 1.60 -18.35
C ASP A 65 14.38 1.35 -18.03
N ASP A 66 15.03 2.41 -17.54
CA ASP A 66 16.45 2.46 -17.18
C ASP A 66 16.66 1.74 -15.83
N ASN A 67 17.05 0.47 -15.90
CA ASN A 67 17.27 -0.43 -14.76
C ASN A 67 18.55 -0.13 -13.96
N ARG A 68 18.84 1.14 -13.65
CA ARG A 68 20.02 1.49 -12.85
C ARG A 68 19.77 1.19 -11.37
N GLY A 69 20.22 0.02 -10.92
CA GLY A 69 20.54 -0.25 -9.52
C GLY A 69 19.64 -1.23 -8.75
N VAL A 70 18.82 -2.06 -9.39
CA VAL A 70 18.01 -3.07 -8.69
C VAL A 70 18.40 -4.48 -9.14
N GLU A 71 19.35 -5.08 -8.43
CA GLU A 71 19.57 -6.52 -8.53
C GLU A 71 18.38 -7.25 -7.88
N SER A 72 17.78 -8.18 -8.64
CA SER A 72 16.76 -9.16 -8.24
C SER A 72 15.25 -8.86 -8.40
N LYS A 73 14.80 -8.13 -9.43
CA LYS A 73 13.42 -8.28 -9.98
C LYS A 73 13.38 -8.14 -11.52
N THR A 74 13.91 -9.13 -12.23
CA THR A 74 14.03 -9.18 -13.71
C THR A 74 12.76 -9.62 -14.46
N ALA A 75 11.67 -9.94 -13.76
CA ALA A 75 10.40 -10.32 -14.39
C ALA A 75 9.24 -9.54 -13.76
N THR A 76 8.42 -8.91 -14.60
CA THR A 76 7.31 -8.08 -14.14
C THR A 76 6.02 -8.87 -14.06
N THR A 77 5.87 -9.58 -12.96
CA THR A 77 4.58 -10.10 -12.50
C THR A 77 3.79 -8.93 -11.88
N VAL A 78 2.52 -8.73 -12.25
CA VAL A 78 1.66 -7.75 -11.56
C VAL A 78 1.35 -8.32 -10.19
N ALA A 79 2.15 -7.95 -9.20
CA ALA A 79 1.96 -8.28 -7.80
C ALA A 79 1.21 -7.14 -7.10
N MET A 80 -0.01 -7.42 -6.65
CA MET A 80 -0.70 -6.58 -5.67
C MET A 80 -0.57 -7.26 -4.31
N ASP A 81 -0.26 -6.48 -3.28
CA ASP A 81 -0.22 -6.99 -1.91
C ASP A 81 -1.61 -6.84 -1.29
N PHE A 82 -2.13 -7.90 -0.67
CA PHE A 82 -3.36 -7.85 0.11
C PHE A 82 -3.09 -8.26 1.55
N GLY A 83 -3.57 -7.48 2.51
CA GLY A 83 -3.48 -7.78 3.94
C GLY A 83 -4.79 -7.54 4.68
N ARG A 84 -4.91 -8.13 5.87
CA ARG A 84 -6.09 -8.04 6.73
C ARG A 84 -5.69 -7.81 8.18
N ILE A 85 -6.39 -6.92 8.87
CA ILE A 85 -6.29 -6.73 10.32
C ILE A 85 -7.71 -6.75 10.90
N SER A 86 -7.92 -7.54 11.94
CA SER A 86 -9.18 -7.56 12.68
C SER A 86 -9.12 -6.46 13.75
N ILE A 87 -9.96 -5.44 13.63
CA ILE A 87 -10.00 -4.33 14.60
C ILE A 87 -10.88 -4.71 15.79
N THR A 88 -12.01 -5.34 15.51
CA THR A 88 -12.91 -5.98 16.47
C THR A 88 -13.50 -7.23 15.83
N ASP A 89 -14.30 -8.00 16.56
CA ASP A 89 -15.04 -9.14 16.01
C ASP A 89 -16.03 -8.75 14.89
N GLN A 90 -16.33 -7.45 14.75
CA GLN A 90 -17.30 -6.91 13.80
C GLN A 90 -16.65 -6.05 12.69
N LEU A 91 -15.43 -5.54 12.90
CA LEU A 91 -14.77 -4.59 12.03
C LEU A 91 -13.42 -5.12 11.53
N VAL A 92 -13.29 -5.18 10.22
CA VAL A 92 -12.08 -5.65 9.53
C VAL A 92 -11.47 -4.51 8.73
N LEU A 93 -10.15 -4.41 8.77
CA LEU A 93 -9.38 -3.51 7.94
C LEU A 93 -8.65 -4.30 6.85
N TYR A 94 -8.94 -3.97 5.59
CA TYR A 94 -8.24 -4.49 4.42
C TYR A 94 -7.17 -3.50 3.94
N LEU A 95 -5.98 -4.03 3.68
CA LEU A 95 -4.83 -3.29 3.18
C LEU A 95 -4.53 -3.73 1.76
N PHE A 96 -4.39 -2.77 0.84
CA PHE A 96 -4.03 -3.03 -0.55
C PHE A 96 -2.75 -2.29 -0.91
N GLY A 97 -1.66 -3.02 -1.16
CA GLY A 97 -0.42 -2.44 -1.68
C GLY A 97 -0.49 -2.30 -3.20
N THR A 98 -0.40 -1.08 -3.72
CA THR A 98 -0.50 -0.86 -5.17
C THR A 98 0.70 -1.44 -5.93
N PRO A 99 0.55 -1.79 -7.22
CA PRO A 99 1.69 -2.03 -8.09
C PRO A 99 2.55 -0.77 -8.18
N GLY A 100 3.85 -0.91 -7.91
CA GLY A 100 4.77 0.23 -7.82
C GLY A 100 5.36 0.73 -9.15
N GLN A 101 5.06 0.09 -10.28
CA GLN A 101 5.57 0.50 -11.59
C GLN A 101 4.55 1.35 -12.34
N GLU A 102 5.00 2.39 -13.04
CA GLU A 102 4.15 3.37 -13.72
C GLU A 102 3.20 2.74 -14.73
N ARG A 103 3.65 1.71 -15.45
CA ARG A 103 2.82 1.01 -16.45
C ARG A 103 1.58 0.31 -15.89
N PHE A 104 1.47 0.12 -14.56
CA PHE A 104 0.31 -0.48 -13.90
C PHE A 104 -0.58 0.51 -13.17
N TRP A 105 -0.33 1.79 -13.38
CA TRP A 105 -1.13 2.86 -12.86
C TRP A 105 -2.61 2.81 -13.26
N PHE A 106 -2.95 2.15 -14.36
CA PHE A 106 -4.34 1.91 -14.72
C PHE A 106 -5.11 1.08 -13.67
N LEU A 107 -4.45 0.20 -12.92
CA LEU A 107 -5.05 -0.59 -11.85
C LEU A 107 -5.42 0.25 -10.63
N TRP A 108 -4.82 1.44 -10.49
CA TRP A 108 -5.06 2.31 -9.35
C TRP A 108 -6.47 2.89 -9.35
N ASN A 109 -7.16 2.91 -10.51
CA ASN A 109 -8.57 3.29 -10.63
C ASN A 109 -9.46 2.44 -9.71
N GLY A 110 -9.42 1.12 -9.87
CA GLY A 110 -10.19 0.22 -9.00
C GLY A 110 -9.65 0.11 -7.58
N LEU A 111 -8.35 0.38 -7.37
CA LEU A 111 -7.77 0.32 -6.02
C LEU A 111 -8.21 1.48 -5.13
N PHE A 112 -8.37 2.68 -5.66
CA PHE A 112 -8.83 3.83 -4.87
C PHE A 112 -10.34 3.85 -4.67
N GLU A 113 -11.11 3.18 -5.52
CA GLU A 113 -12.55 3.07 -5.34
C GLU A 113 -12.90 2.38 -4.01
N GLY A 114 -13.71 3.05 -3.19
CA GLY A 114 -14.11 2.58 -1.86
C GLY A 114 -13.00 2.60 -0.80
N ALA A 115 -11.83 3.16 -1.10
CA ALA A 115 -10.79 3.36 -0.09
C ALA A 115 -11.17 4.50 0.85
N LEU A 116 -11.05 4.27 2.16
CA LEU A 116 -11.26 5.30 3.17
C LEU A 116 -10.12 6.34 3.15
N GLY A 117 -8.90 5.90 2.81
CA GLY A 117 -7.74 6.76 2.64
C GLY A 117 -6.50 5.96 2.24
N ALA A 118 -5.37 6.66 2.12
CA ALA A 118 -4.11 6.06 1.70
C ALA A 118 -2.93 6.40 2.62
N VAL A 119 -1.98 5.46 2.71
CA VAL A 119 -0.64 5.72 3.24
C VAL A 119 0.32 5.81 2.07
N VAL A 120 0.93 6.98 1.87
CA VAL A 120 1.98 7.19 0.86
C VAL A 120 3.32 6.88 1.48
N LEU A 121 3.96 5.80 1.05
CA LEU A 121 5.35 5.53 1.36
C LEU A 121 6.26 6.32 0.42
N VAL A 122 7.29 6.94 1.00
CA VAL A 122 8.29 7.74 0.29
C VAL A 122 9.69 7.23 0.62
N ASP A 123 10.56 7.15 -0.38
CA ASP A 123 11.99 6.85 -0.22
C ASP A 123 12.78 8.08 -0.65
N THR A 124 13.57 8.66 0.25
CA THR A 124 14.32 9.90 -0.03
C THR A 124 15.42 9.72 -1.07
N ARG A 125 15.80 8.48 -1.41
CA ARG A 125 16.73 8.19 -2.52
C ARG A 125 16.13 8.45 -3.89
N ARG A 126 14.79 8.45 -4.00
CA ARG A 126 14.00 8.58 -5.24
C ARG A 126 12.72 9.37 -4.97
N LEU A 127 12.88 10.55 -4.39
CA LEU A 127 11.77 11.40 -3.93
C LEU A 127 10.80 11.76 -5.07
N GLU A 128 11.32 11.91 -6.29
CA GLU A 128 10.57 12.27 -7.50
C GLU A 128 9.45 11.29 -7.85
N VAL A 129 9.62 10.01 -7.52
CA VAL A 129 8.60 8.98 -7.80
C VAL A 129 7.35 9.19 -6.95
N SER A 130 7.46 9.91 -5.82
CA SER A 130 6.33 10.19 -4.94
C SER A 130 5.44 11.31 -5.46
N PHE A 131 5.92 12.20 -6.32
CA PHE A 131 5.14 13.34 -6.83
C PHE A 131 3.90 12.90 -7.59
N ASP A 132 4.06 11.97 -8.54
CA ASP A 132 2.93 11.46 -9.33
C ASP A 132 1.92 10.67 -8.48
N VAL A 133 2.42 9.99 -7.44
CA VAL A 133 1.57 9.25 -6.50
C VAL A 133 0.68 10.20 -5.70
N ILE A 134 1.27 11.28 -5.19
CA ILE A 134 0.56 12.31 -4.41
C ILE A 134 -0.46 13.03 -5.30
N GLY A 135 -0.05 13.53 -6.46
CA GLY A 135 -0.93 14.29 -7.35
C GLY A 135 -2.19 13.52 -7.75
N ARG A 136 -2.09 12.19 -7.91
CA ARG A 136 -3.24 11.34 -8.22
C ARG A 136 -4.20 11.10 -7.08
N LEU A 137 -3.71 11.08 -5.85
CA LEU A 137 -4.58 11.02 -4.68
C LEU A 137 -5.35 12.34 -4.54
N GLU A 138 -4.65 13.46 -4.76
CA GLU A 138 -5.23 14.81 -4.74
C GLU A 138 -6.30 14.97 -5.84
N GLU A 139 -5.99 14.61 -7.08
CA GLU A 139 -6.93 14.65 -8.21
C GLU A 139 -8.23 13.86 -7.94
N ARG A 140 -8.15 12.82 -7.12
CA ARG A 140 -9.31 11.98 -6.76
C ARG A 140 -9.93 12.31 -5.42
N GLY A 141 -9.38 13.27 -4.68
CA GLY A 141 -9.83 13.63 -3.34
C GLY A 141 -9.74 12.48 -2.34
N VAL A 142 -8.78 11.54 -2.52
CA VAL A 142 -8.55 10.46 -1.57
C VAL A 142 -7.71 11.02 -0.42
N PRO A 143 -8.19 11.04 0.84
CA PRO A 143 -7.40 11.52 1.95
C PRO A 143 -6.18 10.63 2.19
N PHE A 144 -5.04 11.22 2.55
CA PHE A 144 -3.81 10.46 2.71
C PHE A 144 -2.88 11.04 3.77
N VAL A 145 -1.95 10.20 4.19
CA VAL A 145 -0.80 10.58 5.03
C VAL A 145 0.49 10.16 4.34
N VAL A 146 1.59 10.82 4.65
CA VAL A 146 2.89 10.56 4.03
C VAL A 146 3.87 10.03 5.07
N ALA A 147 4.41 8.85 4.80
CA ALA A 147 5.36 8.14 5.65
C ALA A 147 6.71 8.03 4.92
N ILE A 148 7.74 8.71 5.44
CA ILE A 148 9.10 8.63 4.94
C ILE A 148 9.71 7.30 5.40
N ASN A 149 9.79 6.33 4.49
CA ASN A 149 10.25 4.99 4.82
C ASN A 149 11.79 4.96 4.90
N SER A 150 12.29 4.47 6.03
CA SER A 150 13.71 4.43 6.33
C SER A 150 14.42 3.29 5.60
N PHE A 151 15.50 3.64 4.89
CA PHE A 151 16.45 2.68 4.34
C PHE A 151 17.86 2.97 4.87
N PRO A 152 18.71 1.95 5.11
CA PRO A 152 20.05 2.16 5.66
C PRO A 152 20.92 3.17 4.89
N GLU A 153 20.76 3.25 3.57
CA GLU A 153 21.55 4.12 2.69
C GLU A 153 20.82 5.41 2.29
N ALA A 154 19.61 5.64 2.81
CA ALA A 154 18.83 6.81 2.46
C ALA A 154 19.37 8.08 3.13
N PRO A 155 19.52 9.19 2.39
CA PRO A 155 19.91 10.46 2.98
C PRO A 155 18.84 10.92 3.98
N ARG A 156 19.29 11.42 5.12
CA ARG A 156 18.41 12.00 6.14
C ARG A 156 18.17 13.46 5.85
N HIS A 157 16.90 13.84 5.81
CA HIS A 157 16.45 15.21 5.63
C HIS A 157 15.51 15.57 6.77
N ASN A 158 15.42 16.86 7.11
CA ASN A 158 14.36 17.33 8.00
C ASN A 158 13.00 17.14 7.31
N LEU A 159 11.97 16.75 8.06
CA LEU A 159 10.59 16.67 7.59
C LEU A 159 10.08 17.99 7.02
N ASP A 160 10.53 19.15 7.53
CA ASP A 160 10.14 20.45 6.94
C ASP A 160 10.71 20.66 5.54
N ASP A 161 11.94 20.18 5.28
CA ASP A 161 12.54 20.23 3.95
C ASP A 161 11.82 19.28 2.99
N LEU A 162 11.49 18.07 3.46
CA LEU A 162 10.75 17.09 2.68
C LEU A 162 9.32 17.56 2.38
N ARG A 163 8.64 18.18 3.34
CA ARG A 163 7.31 18.78 3.14
C ARG A 163 7.34 19.82 2.03
N ARG A 164 8.32 20.73 2.06
CA ARG A 164 8.52 21.73 1.00
C ARG A 164 8.86 21.09 -0.35
N ALA A 165 9.71 20.07 -0.35
CA ALA A 165 10.11 19.39 -1.57
C ALA A 165 8.96 18.59 -2.23
N LEU A 166 8.07 18.03 -1.42
CA LEU A 166 6.88 17.29 -1.85
C LEU A 166 5.66 18.19 -2.10
N ASP A 167 5.79 19.51 -1.89
CA ASP A 167 4.70 20.49 -1.96
C ASP A 167 3.45 20.11 -1.12
N LEU A 168 3.68 19.51 0.05
CA LEU A 168 2.59 18.96 0.86
C LEU A 168 1.88 20.05 1.69
N PRO A 169 0.54 20.15 1.60
CA PRO A 169 -0.24 21.03 2.47
C PRO A 169 0.00 20.75 3.95
N GLU A 170 -0.02 21.79 4.80
CA GLU A 170 0.28 21.66 6.24
C GLU A 170 -0.61 20.63 6.96
N TYR A 171 -1.85 20.47 6.51
CA TYR A 171 -2.80 19.54 7.12
C TYR A 171 -2.49 18.06 6.83
N VAL A 172 -1.69 17.74 5.80
CA VAL A 172 -1.33 16.36 5.47
C VAL A 172 -0.24 15.89 6.42
N PRO A 173 -0.48 14.87 7.27
CA PRO A 173 0.55 14.36 8.18
C PRO A 173 1.76 13.81 7.42
N LEU A 174 2.95 14.20 7.87
CA LEU A 174 4.24 13.75 7.34
C LEU A 174 5.10 13.26 8.52
N PHE A 175 5.58 12.04 8.47
CA PHE A 175 6.33 11.42 9.56
C PHE A 175 7.29 10.33 9.08
N ASP A 176 8.28 10.00 9.91
CA ASP A 176 9.20 8.89 9.65
C ASP A 176 8.55 7.53 9.92
N CYS A 177 8.91 6.54 9.13
CA CYS A 177 8.43 5.17 9.24
C CYS A 177 9.57 4.19 8.91
N ASP A 178 9.49 2.96 9.42
CA ASP A 178 10.26 1.82 8.94
C ASP A 178 9.33 0.62 8.80
N ALA A 179 8.96 0.34 7.56
CA ALA A 179 7.99 -0.68 7.19
C ALA A 179 8.36 -2.11 7.66
N ARG A 180 9.62 -2.35 8.02
CA ARG A 180 10.07 -3.65 8.55
C ARG A 180 9.56 -3.91 9.96
N TYR A 181 9.21 -2.86 10.70
CA TYR A 181 8.71 -2.97 12.07
C TYR A 181 7.18 -2.85 12.10
N ARG A 182 6.54 -3.88 12.66
CA ARG A 182 5.08 -3.93 12.81
C ARG A 182 4.51 -2.70 13.54
N GLU A 183 5.18 -2.23 14.59
CA GLU A 183 4.73 -1.06 15.36
C GLU A 183 4.76 0.22 14.53
N SER A 184 5.82 0.44 13.74
CA SER A 184 5.91 1.59 12.85
C SER A 184 4.82 1.57 11.78
N SER A 185 4.55 0.41 11.19
CA SER A 185 3.47 0.25 10.21
C SER A 185 2.08 0.42 10.83
N ARG A 186 1.87 -0.08 12.05
CA ARG A 186 0.64 0.16 12.83
C ARG A 186 0.45 1.65 13.08
N ASP A 187 1.50 2.35 13.50
CA ASP A 187 1.43 3.78 13.82
C ASP A 187 1.13 4.61 12.57
N ALA A 188 1.62 4.21 11.40
CA ALA A 188 1.23 4.82 10.12
C ALA A 188 -0.29 4.69 9.86
N LEU A 189 -0.86 3.51 10.10
CA LEU A 189 -2.30 3.29 9.96
C LEU A 189 -3.10 4.08 11.01
N MET A 190 -2.60 4.17 12.25
CA MET A 190 -3.24 4.98 13.30
C MET A 190 -3.21 6.48 12.96
N THR A 191 -2.11 6.98 12.40
CA THR A 191 -2.01 8.37 11.95
C THR A 191 -3.01 8.66 10.85
N LEU A 192 -3.18 7.75 9.88
CA LEU A 192 -4.23 7.87 8.86
C LEU A 192 -5.63 7.91 9.49
N MET A 193 -5.94 6.99 10.41
CA MET A 193 -7.25 6.97 11.07
C MET A 193 -7.55 8.25 11.85
N ARG A 194 -6.55 8.79 12.55
CA ARG A 194 -6.67 10.06 13.27
C ARG A 194 -6.90 11.22 12.31
N HIS A 195 -6.15 11.27 11.22
CA HIS A 195 -6.31 12.30 10.19
C HIS A 195 -7.71 12.29 9.59
N LEU A 196 -8.22 11.11 9.23
CA LEU A 196 -9.57 10.93 8.70
C LEU A 196 -10.65 11.36 9.71
N HIS A 197 -10.44 11.05 10.99
CA HIS A 197 -11.35 11.46 12.05
C HIS A 197 -11.40 12.98 12.20
N GLU A 198 -10.24 13.66 12.16
CA GLU A 198 -10.13 15.12 12.25
C GLU A 198 -10.71 15.85 11.02
N MET A 199 -10.66 15.21 9.85
CA MET A 199 -11.27 15.73 8.61
C MET A 199 -12.80 15.59 8.58
N THR A 200 -13.37 14.70 9.41
CA THR A 200 -14.82 14.51 9.45
C THR A 200 -15.41 15.64 10.30
N PRO A 201 -16.22 16.57 9.73
CA PRO A 201 -16.87 17.58 10.54
C PRO A 201 -17.75 16.88 11.57
N ALA A 202 -17.64 17.29 12.84
CA ALA A 202 -18.51 16.78 13.89
C ALA A 202 -19.97 16.93 13.42
N HIS A 203 -20.68 15.81 13.27
CA HIS A 203 -22.10 15.84 12.98
C HIS A 203 -22.79 16.68 14.06
N ALA A 204 -23.28 17.86 13.66
CA ALA A 204 -24.15 18.72 14.46
C ALA A 204 -25.57 18.13 14.54
#